data_AF-A0A965PSC3-F1
#
_entry.id   AF-A0A965PSC3-F1
#
_cell.length_a   1.000
_cell.length_b   1.000
_cell.length_c   1.000
_cell.angle_alpha   90.00
_cell.angle_beta   90.00
_cell.angle_gamma   90.00
#
_symmetry.space_group_name_H-M   'P 1'
#
loop_
_entity.id
_entity.type
_entity.pdbx_description
1 polymer ?
#
loop_
_entity_poly.entity_id
_entity_poly.type
_entity_poly.pdbx_seq_one_letter_code
_entity_poly.pdbx_strand_id
1 'polypeptide(L)'
;MDWKHGYAIINLEPKNIQNINIMIVGEITCENPDEHWKPITVNGGIVLDLGCGFNDEDSRNKRWSSPYYFKKENAQLIIGVDINNDDIIILKNEIKNKSIFITDKIDDGNIQSYIDRYNPTHLKCDIEGGEVAIINSDPKTIKNAAIEVHTPEIRKQFLDWFLRWGFSLYGDLSLRGHPHISVLFASRP
;
A
#
# COMPACT_ATOMS: atom_id res chain seq x y z
N MET A 1 -25.85 5.54 17.05
CA MET A 1 -24.97 6.73 17.06
C MET A 1 -24.12 6.63 15.80
N ASP A 2 -24.37 7.51 14.84
CA ASP A 2 -23.59 7.64 13.60
C ASP A 2 -22.26 8.31 13.92
N TRP A 3 -21.14 7.61 13.71
CA TRP A 3 -19.80 8.17 13.86
C TRP A 3 -19.24 8.49 12.48
N LYS A 4 -19.08 9.78 12.19
CA LYS A 4 -18.46 10.29 10.97
C LYS A 4 -16.94 10.07 11.06
N HIS A 5 -16.40 9.29 10.13
CA HIS A 5 -14.95 9.10 9.94
C HIS A 5 -14.33 10.47 9.59
N GLY A 6 -13.37 10.93 10.41
CA GLY A 6 -12.80 12.27 10.29
C GLY A 6 -11.47 12.26 9.55
N TYR A 7 -11.48 12.49 8.24
CA TYR A 7 -10.29 12.93 7.51
C TYR A 7 -10.19 14.46 7.59
N ALA A 8 -9.00 15.00 7.84
CA ALA A 8 -8.75 16.42 7.67
C ALA A 8 -8.22 16.66 6.25
N ILE A 9 -8.87 17.58 5.52
CA ILE A 9 -8.39 18.07 4.23
C ILE A 9 -7.58 19.34 4.51
N ILE A 10 -6.29 19.33 4.21
CA ILE A 10 -5.44 20.53 4.29
C ILE A 10 -5.17 21.08 2.89
N ASN A 11 -5.41 22.39 2.72
CA ASN A 11 -5.05 23.13 1.52
C ASN A 11 -3.62 23.64 1.68
N LEU A 12 -2.68 23.23 0.83
CA LEU A 12 -1.36 23.84 0.75
C LEU A 12 -1.43 25.09 -0.15
N GLU A 13 -0.85 26.21 0.28
CA GLU A 13 -0.98 27.50 -0.40
C GLU A 13 -0.43 27.48 -1.85
N PRO A 14 -1.12 28.14 -2.82
CA PRO A 14 -0.80 28.02 -4.23
C PRO A 14 0.23 29.07 -4.67
N LYS A 15 1.35 28.62 -5.22
CA LYS A 15 2.10 29.41 -6.22
C LYS A 15 1.88 28.77 -7.59
N ASN A 16 0.96 29.36 -8.35
CA ASN A 16 0.43 28.96 -9.67
C ASN A 16 -0.73 27.95 -9.65
N ILE A 17 -1.89 28.43 -10.11
CA ILE A 17 -3.15 27.69 -10.19
C ILE A 17 -3.07 26.68 -11.34
N GLN A 18 -2.62 25.46 -11.05
CA GLN A 18 -3.11 24.20 -11.64
C GLN A 18 -2.92 23.10 -10.59
N ASN A 19 -4.03 22.46 -10.19
CA ASN A 19 -4.15 21.35 -9.24
C ASN A 19 -3.97 21.70 -7.74
N ILE A 20 -5.10 21.86 -7.05
CA ILE A 20 -5.15 21.72 -5.59
C ILE A 20 -4.95 20.23 -5.30
N ASN A 21 -3.74 19.83 -4.91
CA ASN A 21 -3.52 18.49 -4.36
C ASN A 21 -4.12 18.47 -2.95
N ILE A 22 -5.33 17.91 -2.83
CA ILE A 22 -5.92 17.62 -1.53
C ILE A 22 -5.05 16.54 -0.87
N MET A 23 -4.44 16.91 0.25
CA MET A 23 -3.72 15.97 1.09
C MET A 23 -4.66 15.49 2.20
N ILE A 24 -4.85 14.17 2.25
CA ILE A 24 -5.60 13.50 3.31
C ILE A 24 -4.65 13.30 4.49
N VAL A 25 -4.96 13.93 5.61
CA VAL A 25 -4.23 13.72 6.87
C VAL A 25 -5.21 13.25 7.93
N GLY A 26 -4.79 12.28 8.73
CA GLY A 26 -5.66 11.68 9.75
C GLY A 26 -5.04 10.47 10.42
N GLU A 27 -5.91 9.67 11.04
CA GLU A 27 -5.53 8.44 11.71
C GLU A 27 -6.19 7.23 11.05
N ILE A 28 -5.45 6.12 10.96
CA ILE A 28 -5.99 4.77 10.78
C ILE A 28 -6.25 4.21 12.17
N THR A 29 -7.48 3.74 12.42
CA THR A 29 -7.93 3.36 13.75
C THR A 29 -7.94 1.85 13.98
N CYS A 30 -7.84 1.07 12.91
CA CYS A 30 -7.70 -0.39 12.98
C CYS A 30 -7.04 -0.97 11.73
N GLU A 31 -6.57 -2.22 11.86
CA GLU A 31 -5.93 -3.00 10.80
C GLU A 31 -6.89 -3.55 9.73
N ASN A 32 -8.18 -3.22 9.80
CA ASN A 32 -9.12 -3.64 8.77
C ASN A 32 -8.70 -3.06 7.42
N PRO A 33 -8.42 -3.89 6.38
CA PRO A 33 -7.98 -3.42 5.07
C PRO A 33 -8.91 -2.39 4.43
N ASP A 34 -10.21 -2.44 4.71
CA ASP A 34 -11.21 -1.50 4.16
C ASP A 34 -11.09 -0.08 4.74
N GLU A 35 -10.44 0.07 5.89
CA GLU A 35 -10.10 1.36 6.50
C GLU A 35 -8.65 1.72 6.18
N HIS A 36 -7.74 0.78 6.45
CA HIS A 36 -6.30 0.94 6.35
C HIS A 36 -5.89 1.36 4.93
N TRP A 37 -6.42 0.70 3.89
CA TRP A 37 -6.03 0.92 2.50
C TRP A 37 -7.05 1.74 1.69
N LYS A 38 -8.09 2.27 2.33
CA LYS A 38 -9.18 3.01 1.67
C LYS A 38 -8.72 4.12 0.69
N PRO A 39 -7.66 4.90 0.97
CA PRO A 39 -7.24 5.96 0.05
C PRO A 39 -6.60 5.47 -1.26
N ILE A 40 -6.20 4.20 -1.37
CA ILE A 40 -5.70 3.64 -2.63
C ILE A 40 -6.82 2.90 -3.37
N THR A 41 -7.28 3.50 -4.47
CA THR A 41 -8.29 2.93 -5.37
C THR A 41 -7.62 2.28 -6.57
N VAL A 42 -7.99 1.04 -6.91
CA VAL A 42 -7.30 0.26 -7.97
C VAL A 42 -8.02 0.28 -9.31
N ASN A 43 -9.35 0.10 -9.31
CA ASN A 43 -10.25 0.12 -10.47
C ASN A 43 -9.63 -0.40 -11.79
N GLY A 44 -9.37 -1.71 -11.87
CA GLY A 44 -8.79 -2.35 -13.06
C GLY A 44 -7.25 -2.28 -13.14
N GLY A 45 -6.57 -1.72 -12.15
CA GLY A 45 -5.12 -1.78 -12.04
C GLY A 45 -4.58 -3.18 -11.70
N ILE A 46 -3.30 -3.39 -12.02
CA ILE A 46 -2.48 -4.51 -11.54
C ILE A 46 -1.79 -4.08 -10.24
N VAL A 47 -1.96 -4.85 -9.17
CA VAL A 47 -1.44 -4.54 -7.83
C VAL A 47 -0.27 -5.46 -7.50
N LEU A 48 0.87 -4.88 -7.13
CA LEU A 48 1.93 -5.56 -6.40
C LEU A 48 1.69 -5.31 -4.91
N ASP A 49 1.34 -6.36 -4.18
CA ASP A 49 0.95 -6.34 -2.78
C ASP A 49 2.03 -7.05 -1.95
N LEU A 50 2.91 -6.25 -1.33
CA LEU A 50 4.02 -6.73 -0.51
C LEU A 50 3.58 -6.82 0.97
N GLY A 51 3.80 -8.00 1.57
CA GLY A 51 3.30 -8.36 2.89
C GLY A 51 1.79 -8.55 2.89
N CYS A 52 1.33 -9.48 2.04
CA CYS A 52 -0.08 -9.68 1.77
C CYS A 52 -0.78 -10.69 2.70
N GLY A 53 -0.04 -11.26 3.66
CA GLY A 53 -0.51 -12.24 4.63
C GLY A 53 -1.51 -11.66 5.64
N PHE A 54 -1.78 -12.44 6.70
CA PHE A 54 -2.64 -11.99 7.80
C PHE A 54 -1.77 -11.55 8.97
N ASN A 55 -2.15 -10.46 9.63
CA ASN A 55 -1.43 -9.98 10.82
C ASN A 55 -1.53 -11.01 11.98
N ASP A 56 -2.72 -11.59 12.17
CA ASP A 56 -2.98 -12.57 13.21
C ASP A 56 -4.14 -13.54 12.87
N GLU A 57 -4.44 -14.46 13.80
CA GLU A 57 -5.53 -15.43 13.65
C GLU A 57 -6.91 -14.78 13.57
N ASP A 58 -7.14 -13.67 14.28
CA ASP A 58 -8.40 -12.94 14.23
C ASP A 58 -8.62 -12.33 12.84
N SER A 59 -7.56 -11.75 12.28
CA SER A 59 -7.51 -11.24 10.91
C SER A 59 -7.77 -12.35 9.89
N ARG A 60 -7.18 -13.54 10.09
CA ARG A 60 -7.46 -14.71 9.25
C ARG A 60 -8.92 -15.11 9.29
N ASN A 61 -9.52 -15.22 10.47
CA ASN A 61 -10.93 -15.57 10.65
C ASN A 61 -11.87 -14.55 9.99
N LYS A 62 -11.50 -13.26 10.03
CA LYS A 62 -12.26 -12.16 9.44
C LYS A 62 -11.96 -11.92 7.96
N ARG A 63 -10.98 -12.61 7.38
CA ARG A 63 -10.44 -12.36 6.03
C ARG A 63 -9.94 -10.92 5.86
N TRP A 64 -9.26 -10.42 6.88
CA TRP A 64 -8.64 -9.11 6.89
C TRP A 64 -7.20 -9.20 6.41
N SER A 65 -7.04 -9.32 5.09
CA SER A 65 -5.76 -9.09 4.41
C SER A 65 -5.97 -8.22 3.17
N SER A 66 -4.93 -7.51 2.73
CA SER A 66 -5.00 -6.59 1.60
C SER A 66 -5.47 -7.23 0.28
N PRO A 67 -5.19 -8.52 -0.03
CA PRO A 67 -5.76 -9.16 -1.22
C PRO A 67 -7.29 -9.19 -1.26
N TYR A 68 -7.97 -9.35 -0.12
CA TYR A 68 -9.44 -9.32 -0.10
C TYR A 68 -9.98 -7.91 -0.38
N TYR A 69 -9.29 -6.87 0.09
CA TYR A 69 -9.59 -5.49 -0.25
C TYR A 69 -9.42 -5.24 -1.74
N PHE A 70 -8.27 -5.58 -2.33
CA PHE A 70 -8.02 -5.35 -3.76
C PHE A 70 -8.93 -6.16 -4.69
N LYS A 71 -9.39 -7.33 -4.24
CA LYS A 71 -10.43 -8.10 -4.94
C LYS A 71 -11.76 -7.34 -4.97
N LYS A 72 -12.16 -6.69 -3.86
CA LYS A 72 -13.36 -5.86 -3.78
C LYS A 72 -13.23 -4.59 -4.62
N GLU A 73 -12.04 -3.99 -4.67
CA GLU A 73 -11.68 -2.83 -5.51
C GLU A 73 -11.50 -3.16 -7.01
N ASN A 74 -11.90 -4.36 -7.43
CA ASN A 74 -11.87 -4.81 -8.82
C ASN A 74 -10.49 -4.69 -9.48
N ALA A 75 -9.43 -5.08 -8.76
CA ALA A 75 -8.10 -5.24 -9.35
C ALA A 75 -8.16 -6.17 -10.58
N GLN A 76 -7.41 -5.83 -11.63
CA GLN A 76 -7.27 -6.69 -12.81
C GLN A 76 -6.41 -7.91 -12.50
N LEU A 77 -5.38 -7.73 -11.68
CA LEU A 77 -4.48 -8.78 -11.21
C LEU A 77 -3.89 -8.36 -9.86
N ILE A 78 -3.86 -9.27 -8.90
CA ILE A 78 -3.20 -9.11 -7.60
C ILE A 78 -1.96 -9.99 -7.59
N ILE A 79 -0.77 -9.41 -7.43
CA ILE A 79 0.47 -10.11 -7.18
C ILE A 79 0.78 -9.97 -5.69
N GLY A 80 0.34 -10.93 -4.90
CA GLY A 80 0.59 -10.95 -3.45
C GLY A 80 1.90 -11.67 -3.13
N VAL A 81 2.74 -11.05 -2.32
CA VAL A 81 4.00 -11.63 -1.85
C VAL A 81 4.05 -11.58 -0.33
N ASP A 82 4.37 -12.70 0.29
CA ASP A 82 4.55 -12.79 1.74
C ASP A 82 5.54 -13.90 2.10
N ILE A 83 6.22 -13.76 3.23
CA ILE A 83 7.14 -14.80 3.73
C ILE A 83 6.37 -15.98 4.35
N ASN A 84 5.15 -15.74 4.84
CA ASN A 84 4.32 -16.75 5.48
C ASN A 84 3.65 -17.66 4.44
N ASN A 85 4.23 -18.85 4.25
CA ASN A 85 3.74 -19.83 3.29
C ASN A 85 2.30 -20.30 3.56
N ASP A 86 1.89 -20.41 4.82
CA ASP A 86 0.57 -20.92 5.17
C ASP A 86 -0.52 -19.94 4.78
N ASP A 87 -0.28 -18.65 5.01
CA ASP A 87 -1.17 -17.58 4.58
C ASP A 87 -1.24 -17.52 3.05
N ILE A 88 -0.11 -17.66 2.36
CA ILE A 88 -0.08 -17.73 0.89
C ILE A 88 -0.90 -18.92 0.36
N ILE A 89 -0.85 -20.09 1.00
CA ILE A 89 -1.67 -21.24 0.61
C ILE A 89 -3.16 -20.93 0.78
N ILE A 90 -3.56 -20.32 1.89
CA ILE A 90 -4.95 -19.92 2.14
C ILE A 90 -5.41 -18.94 1.05
N LEU A 91 -4.64 -17.89 0.80
CA LEU A 91 -4.96 -16.86 -0.19
C LEU A 91 -5.08 -17.41 -1.61
N LYS A 92 -4.17 -18.33 -2.01
CA LYS A 92 -4.28 -19.06 -3.30
C LYS A 92 -5.59 -19.84 -3.42
N ASN A 93 -6.02 -20.48 -2.34
CA ASN A 93 -7.22 -21.30 -2.34
C ASN A 93 -8.51 -20.46 -2.37
N GLU A 94 -8.52 -19.28 -1.75
CA GLU A 94 -9.71 -18.44 -1.64
C GLU A 94 -9.84 -17.39 -2.75
N ILE A 95 -8.72 -16.92 -3.30
CA ILE A 95 -8.65 -15.92 -4.36
C ILE A 95 -7.98 -16.58 -5.56
N LYS A 96 -8.76 -17.29 -6.39
CA LYS A 96 -8.25 -18.12 -7.50
C LYS A 96 -8.13 -17.39 -8.84
N ASN A 97 -8.97 -16.38 -9.07
CA ASN A 97 -9.02 -15.66 -10.34
C ASN A 97 -8.39 -14.29 -10.16
N LYS A 98 -7.61 -13.85 -11.16
CA LYS A 98 -6.92 -12.54 -11.16
C LYS A 98 -5.94 -12.38 -10.00
N SER A 99 -5.23 -13.45 -9.65
CA SER A 99 -4.25 -13.44 -8.57
C SER A 99 -3.05 -14.33 -8.88
N ILE A 100 -1.90 -13.91 -8.36
CA ILE A 100 -0.66 -14.66 -8.27
C ILE A 100 -0.18 -14.45 -6.85
N PHE A 101 0.08 -15.53 -6.13
CA PHE A 101 0.61 -15.46 -4.77
C PHE A 101 1.95 -16.17 -4.69
N ILE A 102 2.92 -15.52 -4.07
CA ILE A 102 4.30 -15.94 -4.04
C ILE A 102 4.74 -15.97 -2.58
N THR A 103 5.28 -17.12 -2.16
CA THR A 103 5.97 -17.21 -0.87
C THR A 103 7.40 -16.73 -1.10
N ASP A 104 7.72 -15.53 -0.65
CA ASP A 104 9.06 -14.95 -0.79
C ASP A 104 9.31 -13.88 0.28
N LYS A 105 10.58 -13.74 0.67
CA LYS A 105 11.02 -12.67 1.57
C LYS A 105 11.41 -11.46 0.73
N ILE A 106 10.75 -10.32 0.95
CA ILE A 106 11.11 -9.08 0.24
C ILE A 106 12.49 -8.59 0.68
N ASP A 107 13.33 -8.31 -0.31
CA ASP A 107 14.65 -7.70 -0.16
C ASP A 107 14.98 -6.83 -1.39
N ASP A 108 16.13 -6.16 -1.38
CA ASP A 108 16.57 -5.27 -2.46
C ASP A 108 16.64 -5.95 -3.85
N GLY A 109 16.70 -7.28 -3.92
CA GLY A 109 16.92 -8.02 -5.15
C GLY A 109 15.65 -8.43 -5.90
N ASN A 110 14.54 -8.69 -5.20
CA ASN A 110 13.36 -9.30 -5.82
C ASN A 110 12.29 -8.30 -6.28
N ILE A 111 12.17 -7.12 -5.66
CA ILE A 111 11.12 -6.15 -5.99
C ILE A 111 11.19 -5.72 -7.46
N GLN A 112 12.40 -5.40 -7.96
CA GLN A 112 12.57 -5.00 -9.35
C GLN A 112 12.12 -6.12 -10.32
N SER A 113 12.41 -7.38 -9.97
CA SER A 113 11.99 -8.52 -10.77
C SER A 113 10.47 -8.63 -10.87
N TYR A 114 9.75 -8.32 -9.79
CA TYR A 114 8.29 -8.29 -9.78
C TYR A 114 7.73 -7.15 -10.62
N ILE A 115 8.33 -5.96 -10.52
CA ILE A 115 7.95 -4.80 -11.33
C ILE A 115 8.14 -5.11 -12.82
N ASP A 116 9.31 -5.62 -13.21
CA ASP A 116 9.63 -5.91 -14.60
C ASP A 116 8.76 -7.02 -15.20
N ARG A 117 8.50 -8.06 -14.40
CA ARG A 117 7.76 -9.24 -14.85
C ARG A 117 6.27 -8.98 -15.01
N TYR A 118 5.67 -8.28 -14.05
CA TYR A 118 4.22 -8.15 -13.96
C TYR A 118 3.70 -6.78 -14.37
N ASN A 119 4.58 -5.79 -14.56
CA ASN A 119 4.23 -4.41 -14.91
C ASN A 119 3.09 -3.86 -14.03
N PRO A 120 3.19 -3.95 -12.69
CA PRO A 120 2.17 -3.45 -11.79
C PRO A 120 1.96 -1.96 -12.00
N THR A 121 0.74 -1.51 -11.75
CA THR A 121 0.33 -0.10 -11.79
C THR A 121 0.11 0.45 -10.38
N HIS A 122 -0.10 -0.44 -9.41
CA HIS A 122 -0.33 -0.11 -8.02
C HIS A 122 0.69 -0.87 -7.18
N LEU A 123 1.29 -0.20 -6.20
CA LEU A 123 2.16 -0.80 -5.20
C LEU A 123 1.49 -0.62 -3.82
N LYS A 124 1.30 -1.70 -3.09
CA LYS A 124 1.07 -1.67 -1.66
C LYS A 124 2.24 -2.34 -0.95
N CYS A 125 2.70 -1.75 0.15
CA CYS A 125 3.74 -2.34 0.96
C CYS A 125 3.47 -2.13 2.44
N ASP A 126 3.53 -3.24 3.17
CA ASP A 126 3.50 -3.33 4.62
C ASP A 126 4.26 -4.60 5.00
N ILE A 127 5.54 -4.46 5.36
CA ILE A 127 6.46 -5.57 5.60
C ILE A 127 7.34 -5.31 6.83
N GLU A 128 6.81 -4.61 7.84
CA GLU A 128 7.39 -4.52 9.18
C GLU A 128 8.86 -4.03 9.20
N GLY A 129 9.16 -2.96 8.45
CA GLY A 129 10.52 -2.40 8.33
C GLY A 129 11.33 -2.89 7.12
N GLY A 130 10.86 -3.91 6.39
CA GLY A 130 11.51 -4.36 5.14
C GLY A 130 11.28 -3.43 3.93
N GLU A 131 10.43 -2.41 4.11
CA GLU A 131 9.96 -1.51 3.05
C GLU A 131 11.10 -0.71 2.40
N VAL A 132 12.19 -0.48 3.14
CA VAL A 132 13.44 0.10 2.63
C VAL A 132 13.95 -0.53 1.34
N ALA A 133 13.65 -1.81 1.10
CA ALA A 133 14.02 -2.51 -0.13
C ALA A 133 13.44 -1.84 -1.40
N ILE A 134 12.29 -1.16 -1.29
CA ILE A 134 11.65 -0.46 -2.40
C ILE A 134 12.49 0.73 -2.88
N ILE A 135 13.26 1.37 -2.00
CA ILE A 135 13.96 2.63 -2.28
C ILE A 135 14.95 2.49 -3.45
N ASN A 136 15.49 1.29 -3.63
CA ASN A 136 16.45 0.97 -4.69
C ASN A 136 15.79 0.49 -6.00
N SER A 137 14.47 0.28 -6.01
CA SER A 137 13.72 -0.14 -7.20
C SER A 137 13.36 1.04 -8.12
N ASP A 138 13.25 0.74 -9.41
CA ASP A 138 12.67 1.60 -10.45
C ASP A 138 11.17 1.29 -10.59
N PRO A 139 10.28 2.18 -10.13
CA PRO A 139 8.84 1.99 -10.17
C PRO A 139 8.23 2.30 -11.54
N LYS A 140 8.96 2.26 -12.67
CA LYS A 140 8.55 2.71 -14.01
C LYS A 140 7.08 2.51 -14.42
N THR A 141 6.44 1.40 -14.02
CA THR A 141 5.02 1.12 -14.35
C THR A 141 4.03 1.53 -13.26
N ILE A 142 4.49 1.71 -12.02
CA ILE A 142 3.66 2.11 -10.88
C ILE A 142 3.15 3.54 -11.08
N LYS A 143 1.86 3.73 -10.87
CA LYS A 143 1.15 5.00 -10.91
C LYS A 143 0.58 5.40 -9.56
N ASN A 144 0.26 4.43 -8.71
CA ASN A 144 -0.22 4.67 -7.35
C ASN A 144 0.57 3.81 -6.36
N ALA A 145 0.93 4.38 -5.21
CA ALA A 145 1.63 3.69 -4.14
C ALA A 145 0.97 3.96 -2.79
N ALA A 146 0.84 2.90 -1.98
CA ALA A 146 0.44 2.96 -0.58
C ALA A 146 1.49 2.21 0.26
N ILE A 147 2.24 2.94 1.08
CA ILE A 147 3.39 2.38 1.81
C ILE A 147 3.20 2.65 3.29
N GLU A 148 3.05 1.60 4.10
CA GLU A 148 3.19 1.72 5.55
C GLU A 148 4.68 1.82 5.90
N VAL A 149 5.05 2.88 6.59
CA VAL A 149 6.43 3.16 7.00
C VAL A 149 6.53 3.06 8.52
N HIS A 150 7.47 2.27 9.00
CA HIS A 150 7.55 1.89 10.42
C HIS A 150 8.42 2.83 11.27
N THR A 151 9.16 3.75 10.65
CA THR A 151 10.00 4.72 11.35
C THR A 151 10.02 6.09 10.65
N PRO A 152 10.28 7.18 11.39
CA PRO A 152 10.47 8.51 10.80
C PRO A 152 11.59 8.57 9.76
N GLU A 153 12.66 7.81 9.95
CA GLU A 153 13.79 7.73 9.03
C GLU A 153 13.40 7.09 7.70
N ILE A 154 12.61 6.01 7.75
CA ILE A 154 12.07 5.35 6.56
C ILE A 154 11.08 6.27 5.86
N ARG A 155 10.19 6.93 6.62
CA ARG A 155 9.26 7.92 6.09
C ARG A 155 9.98 8.97 5.24
N LYS A 156 11.07 9.54 5.74
CA LYS A 156 11.87 10.52 5.00
C LYS A 156 12.40 9.93 3.68
N GLN A 157 12.92 8.70 3.71
CA GLN A 157 13.44 8.06 2.51
C GLN A 157 12.37 7.84 1.44
N PHE A 158 11.13 7.49 1.84
CA PHE A 158 10.02 7.37 0.89
C PHE A 158 9.55 8.71 0.32
N LEU A 159 9.57 9.79 1.11
CA LEU A 159 9.31 11.13 0.57
C LEU A 159 10.34 11.51 -0.50
N ASP A 160 11.63 11.22 -0.25
CA ASP A 160 12.71 11.44 -1.21
C ASP A 160 12.54 10.55 -2.46
N TRP A 161 12.11 9.29 -2.29
CA TRP A 161 11.82 8.35 -3.38
C TRP A 161 10.63 8.79 -4.23
N PHE A 162 9.53 9.21 -3.61
CA PHE A 162 8.36 9.74 -4.33
C PHE A 162 8.74 10.95 -5.18
N LEU A 163 9.48 11.90 -4.60
CA LEU A 163 9.96 13.08 -5.33
C LEU A 163 10.86 12.70 -6.51
N ARG A 164 11.82 11.78 -6.30
CA ARG A 164 12.74 11.30 -7.34
C ARG A 164 11.99 10.73 -8.54
N TRP A 165 10.90 10.03 -8.30
CA TRP A 165 10.13 9.32 -9.33
C TRP A 165 8.88 10.06 -9.81
N GLY A 166 8.71 11.33 -9.41
CA GLY A 166 7.64 12.20 -9.87
C GLY A 166 6.25 11.88 -9.28
N PHE A 167 6.21 11.20 -8.13
CA PHE A 167 4.98 11.02 -7.36
C PHE A 167 4.63 12.28 -6.58
N SER A 168 3.34 12.58 -6.51
CA SER A 168 2.74 13.55 -5.61
C SER A 168 2.11 12.82 -4.43
N LEU A 169 2.50 13.19 -3.21
CA LEU A 169 1.87 12.69 -2.00
C LEU A 169 0.47 13.29 -1.86
N TYR A 170 -0.53 12.44 -1.65
CA TYR A 170 -1.93 12.84 -1.45
C TYR A 170 -2.53 12.29 -0.16
N GLY A 171 -1.82 11.43 0.58
CA GLY A 171 -2.24 10.94 1.88
C GLY A 171 -1.07 10.65 2.81
N ASP A 172 -1.25 10.96 4.09
CA ASP A 172 -0.33 10.64 5.18
C ASP A 172 -1.17 10.39 6.44
N LEU A 173 -1.35 9.12 6.77
CA LEU A 173 -2.23 8.70 7.86
C LEU A 173 -1.41 7.97 8.93
N SER A 174 -1.47 8.42 10.18
CA SER A 174 -0.77 7.74 11.28
C SER A 174 -1.59 6.59 11.84
N LEU A 175 -0.93 5.51 12.25
CA LEU A 175 -1.61 4.41 12.93
C LEU A 175 -1.90 4.77 14.39
N ARG A 176 -3.16 4.62 14.81
CA ARG A 176 -3.59 4.93 16.18
C ARG A 176 -2.84 4.05 17.18
N GLY A 177 -2.27 4.67 18.20
CA GLY A 177 -1.47 3.98 19.23
C GLY A 177 -0.01 3.78 18.83
N HIS A 178 0.32 3.95 17.55
CA HIS A 178 1.68 3.83 17.00
C HIS A 178 2.01 5.05 16.14
N PRO A 179 2.14 6.26 16.73
CA PRO A 179 2.27 7.51 15.97
C PRO A 179 3.56 7.64 15.14
N HIS A 180 4.49 6.70 15.29
CA HIS A 180 5.71 6.60 14.48
C HIS A 180 5.50 5.76 13.21
N ILE A 181 4.38 5.03 13.13
CA ILE A 181 3.94 4.28 11.96
C ILE A 181 2.92 5.12 11.20
N SER A 182 3.09 5.21 9.88
CA SER A 182 2.17 5.94 9.01
C SER A 182 2.04 5.27 7.66
N VAL A 183 0.90 5.44 7.00
CA VAL A 183 0.69 5.03 5.63
C VAL A 183 0.76 6.24 4.72
N LEU A 184 1.71 6.21 3.79
CA LEU A 184 1.89 7.23 2.76
C LEU A 184 1.18 6.80 1.49
N PHE A 185 0.36 7.69 0.94
CA PHE A 185 -0.35 7.49 -0.32
C PHE A 185 0.13 8.49 -1.36
N ALA A 186 0.63 8.00 -2.48
CA ALA A 186 1.21 8.84 -3.52
C ALA A 186 0.80 8.38 -4.92
N SER A 187 0.67 9.33 -5.85
CA SER A 187 0.28 9.03 -7.24
C SER A 187 1.08 9.85 -8.24
N ARG A 188 1.15 9.38 -9.49
CA ARG A 188 1.72 10.13 -10.62
C ARG A 188 0.95 9.88 -11.91
N PRO A 189 1.04 10.80 -12.91
CA PRO A 189 0.37 10.67 -14.20
C PRO A 189 0.78 9.39 -14.95
#